data_AF-F8CDD6-F1
#
_entry.id   AF-F8CDD6-F1
#
_cell.length_a   1.000
_cell.length_b   1.000
_cell.length_c   1.000
_cell.angle_alpha   90.00
_cell.angle_beta   90.00
_cell.angle_gamma   90.00
#
_symmetry.space_group_name_H-M   'P 1'
#
loop_
_entity.id
_entity.type
_entity.pdbx_description
1 polymer ?
#
loop_
_entity_poly.entity_id
_entity_poly.type
_entity_poly.pdbx_seq_one_letter_code
_entity_poly.pdbx_strand_id
1 'polypeptide(L)'
;MDALCTRCKLTLAHTILAMVGTKIARVRCNTCGGDHAYRGAPGATDRPSSSSSTTRATRTSSNSSAASKAEKIIISFEEQLASKDVANAPRYSPKDTYRMDQVIQHPTFGTGYVSAVRGDKVDITFRGDTKTLVHGRGGAPAEKPAFSPPVRQATGPADKPQPVGDTAEPAAEEAVEPPPASED
;
A
#
# COMPACT_ATOMS: atom_id res chain seq x y z
N MET A 1 -5.75 36.62 -9.10
CA MET A 1 -5.64 36.17 -7.69
C MET A 1 -4.83 34.88 -7.65
N ASP A 2 -4.24 34.53 -6.51
CA ASP A 2 -3.43 33.32 -6.38
C ASP A 2 -4.22 32.18 -5.73
N ALA A 3 -4.17 31.01 -6.36
CA ALA A 3 -4.88 29.80 -5.92
C ALA A 3 -4.14 28.54 -6.34
N LEU A 4 -4.38 27.42 -5.63
CA LEU A 4 -3.85 26.11 -5.99
C LEU A 4 -4.61 25.56 -7.21
N CYS A 5 -3.92 25.45 -8.35
CA CYS A 5 -4.47 24.83 -9.54
C CYS A 5 -4.48 23.30 -9.39
N THR A 6 -5.62 22.65 -9.57
CA THR A 6 -5.71 21.18 -9.48
C THR A 6 -5.01 20.45 -10.64
N ARG A 7 -4.83 21.13 -11.78
CA ARG A 7 -4.10 20.59 -12.93
C ARG A 7 -2.59 20.80 -12.82
N CYS A 8 -2.16 22.02 -12.53
CA CYS A 8 -0.72 22.34 -12.41
C CYS A 8 -0.13 21.91 -11.08
N LYS A 9 -0.96 21.68 -10.05
CA LYS A 9 -0.55 21.34 -8.68
C LYS A 9 0.37 22.39 -8.03
N LEU A 10 0.24 23.63 -8.46
CA LEU A 10 1.00 24.79 -7.99
C LEU A 10 0.06 25.96 -7.69
N THR A 11 0.48 26.84 -6.79
CA THR A 11 -0.19 28.11 -6.54
C THR A 11 0.22 29.09 -7.63
N LEU A 12 -0.72 29.44 -8.51
CA LEU A 12 -0.48 30.26 -9.70
C LEU A 12 -1.48 31.40 -9.79
N ALA A 13 -1.22 32.35 -10.68
CA ALA A 13 -2.16 33.40 -11.04
C ALA A 13 -3.34 32.84 -11.86
N HIS A 14 -4.54 33.22 -11.45
CA HIS A 14 -5.78 32.83 -12.10
C HIS A 14 -6.67 34.05 -12.36
N THR A 15 -7.48 33.94 -13.40
CA THR A 15 -8.53 34.89 -13.78
C THR A 15 -9.87 34.44 -13.21
N ILE A 16 -10.64 35.34 -12.60
CA ILE A 16 -11.96 35.04 -12.04
C ILE A 16 -12.97 34.96 -13.19
N LEU A 17 -13.65 33.83 -13.33
CA LEU A 17 -14.68 33.63 -14.36
C LEU A 17 -16.08 33.89 -13.82
N ALA A 18 -16.33 33.53 -12.55
CA ALA A 18 -17.63 33.72 -11.93
C ALA A 18 -17.51 34.00 -10.44
N MET A 19 -18.31 34.95 -9.97
CA MET A 19 -18.55 35.24 -8.56
C MET A 19 -20.01 34.93 -8.23
N VAL A 20 -20.25 34.39 -7.04
CA VAL A 20 -21.59 34.19 -6.47
C VAL A 20 -21.70 35.07 -5.23
N GLY A 21 -22.46 36.15 -5.36
CA GLY A 21 -22.46 37.23 -4.37
C GLY A 21 -21.05 37.81 -4.23
N THR A 22 -20.52 37.78 -3.01
CA THR A 22 -19.17 38.28 -2.69
C THR A 22 -18.07 37.22 -2.77
N LYS A 23 -18.41 35.97 -3.11
CA LYS A 23 -17.45 34.85 -3.14
C LYS A 23 -17.09 34.48 -4.56
N ILE A 24 -15.81 34.20 -4.79
CA ILE A 24 -15.33 33.66 -6.07
C ILE A 24 -15.77 32.20 -6.19
N ALA A 25 -16.53 31.87 -7.23
CA ALA A 25 -17.02 30.51 -7.46
C ALA A 25 -16.10 29.71 -8.38
N ARG A 26 -15.68 30.31 -9.50
CA ARG A 26 -14.92 29.64 -10.57
C ARG A 26 -13.78 30.52 -11.08
N VAL A 27 -12.66 29.89 -11.36
CA VAL A 27 -11.42 30.55 -11.77
C VAL A 27 -10.74 29.77 -12.91
N ARG A 28 -10.06 30.49 -13.81
CA ARG A 28 -9.26 29.95 -14.91
C ARG A 28 -7.79 30.15 -14.61
N CYS A 29 -7.00 29.08 -14.67
CA CYS A 29 -5.55 29.18 -14.55
C CYS A 29 -4.95 29.88 -15.77
N ASN A 30 -4.12 30.90 -15.54
CA ASN A 30 -3.48 31.63 -16.65
C ASN A 30 -2.38 30.83 -17.33
N THR A 31 -1.85 29.78 -16.67
CA THR A 31 -0.78 28.94 -17.22
C THR A 31 -1.30 27.78 -18.04
N CYS A 32 -2.30 27.03 -17.54
CA CYS A 32 -2.84 25.86 -18.26
C CYS A 32 -4.20 26.09 -18.92
N GLY A 33 -4.74 27.32 -18.84
CA GLY A 33 -6.07 27.67 -19.35
C GLY A 33 -7.22 26.97 -18.62
N GLY A 34 -6.93 26.36 -17.47
CA GLY A 34 -7.82 25.39 -16.86
C GLY A 34 -8.84 25.96 -15.88
N ASP A 35 -10.13 25.71 -16.14
CA ASP A 35 -11.23 26.17 -15.28
C ASP A 35 -11.49 25.19 -14.12
N HIS A 36 -11.58 25.71 -12.90
CA HIS A 36 -11.91 24.95 -11.69
C HIS A 36 -12.53 25.85 -10.61
N ALA A 37 -13.09 25.25 -9.57
CA ALA A 37 -13.61 25.99 -8.43
C ALA A 37 -12.47 26.62 -7.62
N TYR A 38 -12.68 27.83 -7.11
CA TYR A 38 -11.66 28.52 -6.30
C TYR A 38 -11.40 27.77 -4.99
N ARG A 39 -10.13 27.43 -4.73
CA ARG A 39 -9.66 26.95 -3.44
C ARG A 39 -8.65 27.97 -2.93
N GLY A 40 -9.04 28.71 -1.89
CA GLY A 40 -8.17 29.72 -1.28
C GLY A 40 -6.85 29.10 -0.81
N ALA A 41 -5.76 29.84 -0.96
CA ALA A 41 -4.48 29.42 -0.42
C ALA A 41 -4.54 29.39 1.13
N PRO A 42 -3.90 28.41 1.79
CA PRO A 42 -3.77 28.43 3.24
C PRO A 42 -2.93 29.65 3.64
N GLY A 43 -3.56 30.64 4.28
CA GLY A 43 -2.89 31.82 4.84
C GLY A 43 -3.25 33.18 4.25
N ALA A 44 -4.09 33.25 3.21
CA ALA A 44 -4.60 34.53 2.71
C ALA A 44 -5.97 34.85 3.32
N THR A 45 -5.97 35.58 4.44
CA THR A 45 -7.16 36.23 4.99
C THR A 45 -7.60 37.36 4.06
N ASP A 46 -8.38 37.05 3.03
CA ASP A 46 -9.13 38.09 2.33
C ASP A 46 -10.45 38.30 3.06
N ARG A 47 -10.40 39.21 4.04
CA ARG A 47 -11.57 39.76 4.72
C ARG A 47 -11.90 41.07 4.00
N PRO A 48 -13.16 41.22 3.54
CA PRO A 48 -13.87 42.41 3.95
C PRO A 48 -15.08 42.06 4.82
N SER A 49 -15.11 42.72 5.96
CA SER A 49 -16.21 42.79 6.91
C SER A 49 -17.42 43.46 6.28
N SER A 50 -18.61 42.83 6.32
CA SER A 50 -19.82 43.48 6.85
C SER A 50 -20.98 42.49 7.00
N SER A 51 -21.42 42.41 8.25
CA SER A 51 -22.76 42.19 8.82
C SER A 51 -23.98 41.81 7.96
N SER A 52 -24.80 40.97 8.61
CA SER A 52 -26.28 40.95 8.62
C SER A 52 -27.01 39.92 7.74
N SER A 53 -27.45 38.87 8.45
CA SER A 53 -28.79 38.25 8.46
C SER A 53 -29.52 37.97 7.14
N THR A 54 -29.90 36.72 6.90
CA THR A 54 -31.33 36.33 7.01
C THR A 54 -31.51 34.81 6.93
N THR A 55 -32.36 34.35 7.83
CA THR A 55 -32.99 33.03 7.89
C THR A 55 -33.80 32.72 6.63
N ARG A 56 -33.68 31.52 6.05
CA ARG A 56 -34.83 30.65 5.72
C ARG A 56 -34.40 29.22 5.38
N ALA A 57 -35.02 28.27 6.07
CA ALA A 57 -34.80 26.84 5.96
C ALA A 57 -35.64 26.18 4.85
N THR A 58 -35.15 25.03 4.35
CA THR A 58 -35.89 23.76 4.05
C THR A 58 -34.83 22.72 3.66
N ARG A 59 -34.36 21.86 4.57
CA ARG A 59 -34.85 20.52 4.96
C ARG A 59 -34.43 19.36 4.03
N THR A 60 -33.76 18.40 4.67
CA THR A 60 -33.66 16.96 4.37
C THR A 60 -32.65 16.51 3.32
N SER A 61 -31.45 16.14 3.79
CA SER A 61 -31.03 14.74 3.70
C SER A 61 -30.23 14.41 4.96
N SER A 62 -30.87 13.60 5.80
CA SER A 62 -30.33 12.95 6.98
C SER A 62 -29.24 11.96 6.58
N ASN A 63 -28.01 12.17 7.05
CA ASN A 63 -27.36 11.08 7.78
C ASN A 63 -26.65 11.65 9.00
N SER A 64 -27.41 11.57 10.09
CA SER A 64 -27.09 11.87 11.46
C SER A 64 -25.80 11.18 11.92
N SER A 65 -24.92 11.95 12.55
CA SER A 65 -24.48 11.65 13.92
C SER A 65 -23.61 12.79 14.44
N ALA A 66 -24.25 13.91 14.76
CA ALA A 66 -23.78 14.83 15.78
C ALA A 66 -24.58 14.54 17.05
N ALA A 67 -24.08 13.63 17.88
CA ALA A 67 -24.44 13.51 19.30
C ALA A 67 -23.56 12.45 19.97
N SER A 68 -22.33 12.84 20.29
CA SER A 68 -21.77 12.58 21.61
C SER A 68 -20.64 13.57 21.81
N LYS A 69 -20.81 14.40 22.83
CA LYS A 69 -19.78 15.21 23.46
C LYS A 69 -18.65 14.29 23.91
N ALA A 70 -17.75 13.95 23.00
CA ALA A 70 -16.36 13.87 23.34
C ALA A 70 -15.83 15.21 22.89
N GLU A 71 -15.52 16.06 23.86
CA GLU A 71 -14.34 16.91 23.79
C GLU A 71 -13.27 16.09 23.08
N LYS A 72 -13.16 16.28 21.76
CA LYS A 72 -12.11 15.69 20.96
C LYS A 72 -10.91 16.44 21.43
N ILE A 73 -10.33 15.99 22.55
CA ILE A 73 -9.02 16.38 23.00
C ILE A 73 -8.18 16.04 21.77
N ILE A 74 -7.91 17.08 21.00
CA ILE A 74 -6.85 17.07 20.02
C ILE A 74 -5.63 16.98 20.94
N ILE A 75 -5.32 15.76 21.39
CA ILE A 75 -4.05 15.47 22.01
C ILE A 75 -3.11 15.77 20.86
N SER A 76 -2.55 16.97 20.92
CA SER A 76 -1.68 17.45 19.87
C SER A 76 -0.56 16.43 19.79
N PHE A 77 -0.05 16.21 18.58
CA PHE A 77 1.07 15.30 18.33
C PHE A 77 2.18 15.43 19.39
N GLU A 78 2.37 16.62 19.94
CA GLU A 78 3.29 16.98 21.01
C GLU A 78 2.97 16.35 22.38
N GLU A 79 1.70 16.27 22.78
CA GLU A 79 1.26 15.66 24.04
C GLU A 79 1.29 14.12 23.97
N GLN A 80 1.07 13.55 22.78
CA GLN A 80 1.32 12.12 22.53
C GLN A 80 2.82 11.79 22.52
N LEU A 81 3.67 12.72 22.07
CA LEU A 81 5.13 12.56 22.09
C LEU A 81 5.70 12.71 23.51
N ALA A 82 5.14 13.60 24.32
CA ALA A 82 5.58 13.83 25.71
C ALA A 82 5.35 12.60 26.61
N SER A 83 4.34 11.79 26.28
CA SER A 83 4.01 10.56 27.00
C SER A 83 4.82 9.34 26.54
N LYS A 84 5.55 9.46 25.42
CA LYS A 84 6.27 8.35 24.79
C LYS A 84 7.78 8.62 24.87
N ASP A 85 8.56 7.59 25.14
CA ASP A 85 10.00 7.72 25.33
C ASP A 85 10.72 8.06 24.01
N VAL A 86 10.83 9.37 23.74
CA VAL A 86 11.56 9.93 22.59
C VAL A 86 13.07 9.70 22.72
N ALA A 87 13.58 9.51 23.94
CA ALA A 87 15.00 9.40 24.22
C ALA A 87 15.57 8.02 23.86
N ASN A 88 14.77 6.96 24.02
CA ASN A 88 15.16 5.60 23.62
C ASN A 88 14.66 5.18 22.23
N ALA A 89 14.23 6.13 21.38
CA ALA A 89 13.71 5.82 20.05
C ALA A 89 14.80 5.19 19.14
N PRO A 90 14.65 3.93 18.69
CA PRO A 90 15.59 3.31 17.78
C PRO A 90 15.62 4.05 16.44
N ARG A 91 16.79 4.10 15.79
CA ARG A 91 16.87 4.57 14.41
C ARG A 91 16.19 3.59 13.48
N TYR A 92 15.46 4.13 12.51
CA TYR A 92 14.77 3.33 11.50
C TYR A 92 15.77 2.46 10.71
N SER A 93 15.57 1.15 10.80
CA SER A 93 16.16 0.11 9.97
C SER A 93 15.04 -0.73 9.35
N PRO A 94 15.06 -1.00 8.04
CA PRO A 94 14.09 -1.90 7.39
C PRO A 94 14.19 -3.37 7.83
N LYS A 95 15.30 -3.76 8.49
CA LYS A 95 15.52 -5.11 8.99
C LYS A 95 14.78 -5.37 10.30
N ASP A 96 14.61 -4.33 11.10
CA ASP A 96 13.99 -4.43 12.42
C ASP A 96 12.47 -4.53 12.29
N THR A 97 11.83 -5.12 13.29
CA THR A 97 10.37 -5.20 13.38
C THR A 97 9.88 -4.17 14.38
N TYR A 98 8.77 -3.52 14.05
CA TYR A 98 8.19 -2.45 14.85
C TYR A 98 6.78 -2.81 15.28
N ARG A 99 6.38 -2.32 16.46
CA ARG A 99 5.04 -2.54 17.03
C ARG A 99 4.26 -1.22 17.06
N MET A 100 2.95 -1.33 17.21
CA MET A 100 2.07 -0.16 17.36
C MET A 100 2.50 0.68 18.57
N ASP A 101 2.36 2.00 18.45
CA ASP A 101 2.75 3.01 19.44
C ASP A 101 4.24 3.13 19.75
N GLN A 102 5.11 2.39 19.06
CA GLN A 102 6.56 2.53 19.18
C GLN A 102 7.06 3.83 18.52
N VAL A 103 7.97 4.55 19.19
CA VAL A 103 8.63 5.74 18.66
C VAL A 103 9.89 5.35 17.89
N ILE A 104 10.06 5.92 16.70
CA ILE A 104 11.15 5.62 15.77
C ILE A 104 11.73 6.94 15.25
N GLN A 105 13.06 6.99 15.12
CA GLN A 105 13.75 8.11 14.48
C GLN A 105 14.10 7.78 13.03
N HIS A 106 13.49 8.46 12.07
CA HIS A 106 13.82 8.33 10.65
C HIS A 106 14.74 9.47 10.19
N PRO A 107 15.84 9.22 9.44
CA PRO A 107 16.81 10.26 9.07
C PRO A 107 16.22 11.41 8.25
N THR A 108 15.26 11.12 7.36
CA THR A 108 14.64 12.14 6.48
C THR A 108 13.42 12.81 7.10
N PHE A 109 12.70 12.13 8.00
CA PHE A 109 11.37 12.55 8.47
C PHE A 109 11.36 12.94 9.95
N GLY A 110 12.47 12.69 10.65
CA GLY A 110 12.60 12.94 12.07
C GLY A 110 11.92 11.86 12.91
N THR A 111 11.55 12.23 14.12
CA THR A 111 10.91 11.34 15.08
C THR A 111 9.42 11.20 14.80
N GLY A 112 8.92 9.97 14.78
CA GLY A 112 7.51 9.65 14.62
C GLY A 112 7.16 8.39 15.40
N TYR A 113 5.87 8.09 15.52
CA TYR A 113 5.40 6.87 16.18
C TYR A 113 4.58 6.01 15.21
N VAL A 114 4.62 4.70 15.41
CA VAL A 114 3.88 3.74 14.58
C VAL A 114 2.39 3.82 14.90
N SER A 115 1.59 4.24 13.91
CA SER A 115 0.13 4.35 14.01
C SER A 115 -0.60 3.12 13.49
N ALA A 116 0.02 2.31 12.63
CA ALA A 116 -0.53 1.03 12.16
C ALA A 116 0.59 0.08 11.68
N VAL A 117 0.39 -1.23 11.85
CA VAL A 117 1.27 -2.27 11.30
C VAL A 117 0.44 -3.18 10.39
N ARG A 118 0.95 -3.42 9.18
CA ARG A 118 0.34 -4.20 8.10
C ARG A 118 1.35 -5.18 7.51
N GLY A 119 1.56 -6.31 8.18
CA GLY A 119 2.51 -7.34 7.73
C GLY A 119 3.91 -6.74 7.59
N ASP A 120 4.41 -6.57 6.36
CA ASP A 120 5.72 -5.98 6.08
C ASP A 120 5.73 -4.43 6.03
N LYS A 121 4.58 -3.79 6.11
CA LYS A 121 4.44 -2.32 6.01
C LYS A 121 3.99 -1.74 7.34
N VAL A 122 4.50 -0.57 7.69
CA VAL A 122 4.10 0.17 8.90
C VAL A 122 3.76 1.59 8.52
N ASP A 123 2.65 2.10 9.05
CA ASP A 123 2.30 3.51 8.93
C ASP A 123 2.86 4.23 10.15
N ILE A 124 3.75 5.20 9.92
CA ILE A 124 4.35 6.04 10.95
C ILE A 124 3.79 7.45 10.82
N THR A 125 3.28 7.99 11.92
CA THR A 125 2.85 9.38 12.02
C THR A 125 4.06 10.24 12.41
N PHE A 126 4.47 11.13 11.52
CA PHE A 126 5.50 12.16 11.77
C PHE A 126 4.85 13.51 12.05
N ARG A 127 5.65 14.51 12.44
CA ARG A 127 5.18 15.89 12.72
C ARG A 127 4.38 16.51 11.58
N GLY A 128 4.78 16.24 10.34
CA GLY A 128 4.15 16.83 9.14
C GLY A 128 3.15 15.90 8.46
N ASP A 129 3.50 14.62 8.31
CA ASP A 129 2.75 13.67 7.49
C ASP A 129 2.76 12.26 8.09
N THR A 130 1.77 11.45 7.73
CA THR A 130 1.78 9.99 7.91
C THR A 130 2.46 9.33 6.72
N LYS A 131 3.49 8.51 6.93
CA LYS A 131 4.17 7.78 5.85
C LYS A 131 4.18 6.29 6.10
N THR A 132 3.96 5.53 5.04
CA THR A 132 4.11 4.07 5.05
C THR A 132 5.56 3.70 4.76
N LEU A 133 6.18 2.99 5.69
CA LEU A 133 7.55 2.48 5.62
C LEU A 133 7.54 0.96 5.67
N VAL A 134 8.66 0.33 5.32
CA VAL A 134 8.78 -1.13 5.31
C VAL A 134 9.59 -1.57 6.53
N HIS A 135 9.18 -2.67 7.14
CA HIS A 135 9.90 -3.27 8.26
C HIS A 135 9.98 -4.79 8.11
N GLY A 136 10.80 -5.45 8.93
CA GLY A 136 10.89 -6.91 8.94
C GLY A 136 11.45 -7.54 7.66
N ARG A 137 12.09 -6.78 6.76
CA ARG A 137 12.78 -7.32 5.56
C ARG A 137 14.00 -8.18 5.89
N GLY A 138 14.39 -8.25 7.16
CA GLY A 138 15.42 -9.14 7.68
C GLY A 138 14.89 -10.46 8.23
N GLY A 139 13.60 -10.77 8.06
CA GLY A 139 13.04 -12.08 8.40
C GLY A 139 13.82 -13.23 7.77
N ALA A 140 13.87 -14.37 8.47
CA ALA A 140 14.69 -15.53 8.12
C ALA A 140 14.67 -15.83 6.61
N PRO A 141 15.81 -16.18 6.00
CA PRO A 141 15.87 -16.46 4.58
C PRO A 141 14.89 -17.59 4.28
N ALA A 142 13.76 -17.24 3.65
CA ALA A 142 12.86 -18.24 3.10
C ALA A 142 13.71 -19.11 2.17
N GLU A 143 13.72 -20.41 2.46
CA GLU A 143 14.44 -21.45 1.74
C GLU A 143 14.39 -21.16 0.23
N LYS A 144 15.56 -21.03 -0.39
CA LYS A 144 15.69 -20.69 -1.81
C LYS A 144 14.79 -21.65 -2.61
N PRO A 145 13.79 -21.18 -3.38
CA PRO A 145 12.99 -22.10 -4.19
C PRO A 145 13.92 -22.76 -5.20
N ALA A 146 14.08 -24.08 -5.07
CA ALA A 146 14.87 -24.88 -6.00
C ALA A 146 14.15 -24.86 -7.36
N PHE A 147 14.67 -24.06 -8.29
CA PHE A 147 14.21 -24.06 -9.67
C PHE A 147 14.64 -25.37 -10.33
N SER A 148 13.73 -26.33 -10.43
CA SER A 148 13.93 -27.54 -11.24
C SER A 148 13.68 -27.21 -12.71
N PRO A 149 14.72 -27.17 -13.57
CA PRO A 149 14.51 -26.92 -14.99
C PRO A 149 13.74 -28.09 -15.63
N PRO A 150 12.89 -27.84 -16.65
CA PRO A 150 12.17 -28.91 -17.34
C PRO A 150 13.17 -29.80 -18.10
N VAL A 151 13.22 -31.07 -17.74
CA VAL A 151 13.98 -32.09 -18.46
C VAL A 151 13.33 -32.27 -19.83
N ARG A 152 14.09 -32.00 -20.91
CA ARG A 152 13.64 -32.32 -22.27
C ARG A 152 13.53 -33.83 -22.39
N GLN A 153 12.32 -34.36 -22.45
CA GLN A 153 12.09 -35.76 -22.80
C GLN A 153 12.42 -35.92 -24.29
N ALA A 154 13.49 -36.67 -24.60
CA ALA A 154 13.78 -37.09 -25.95
C ALA A 154 12.76 -38.16 -26.35
N THR A 155 11.72 -37.77 -27.07
CA THR A 155 10.90 -38.72 -27.82
C THR A 155 11.81 -39.41 -28.83
N GLY A 156 11.93 -40.74 -28.69
CA GLY A 156 12.79 -41.58 -29.54
C GLY A 156 12.45 -41.50 -31.03
N PRO A 157 13.32 -42.01 -31.90
CA PRO A 157 13.20 -41.88 -33.34
C PRO A 157 11.97 -42.63 -33.88
N ALA A 158 11.34 -41.98 -34.85
CA ALA A 158 10.11 -42.37 -35.52
C ALA A 158 10.15 -43.76 -36.15
N ASP A 159 8.98 -44.40 -36.08
CA ASP A 159 8.39 -45.43 -36.92
C ASP A 159 9.29 -46.05 -38.01
N LYS A 160 9.70 -47.31 -37.78
CA LYS A 160 10.30 -48.18 -38.79
C LYS A 160 9.31 -49.34 -39.01
N PRO A 161 8.75 -49.53 -40.21
CA PRO A 161 7.76 -50.58 -40.43
C PRO A 161 8.41 -51.96 -40.29
N GLN A 162 7.76 -52.84 -39.54
CA GLN A 162 8.18 -54.22 -39.35
C GLN A 162 7.92 -55.04 -40.64
N PRO A 163 8.86 -55.90 -41.08
CA PRO A 163 8.57 -56.92 -42.08
C PRO A 163 7.82 -58.07 -41.41
N VAL A 164 6.69 -58.44 -42.00
CA VAL A 164 5.96 -59.68 -41.71
C VAL A 164 6.83 -60.88 -42.06
N GLY A 165 7.02 -61.77 -41.08
CA GLY A 165 7.77 -63.01 -41.21
C GLY A 165 7.06 -64.10 -40.42
N ASP A 166 6.56 -65.07 -41.18
CA ASP A 166 5.85 -66.28 -40.78
C ASP A 166 6.69 -67.18 -39.84
N THR A 167 5.98 -68.13 -39.20
CA THR A 167 6.46 -69.45 -38.76
C THR A 167 6.78 -69.65 -37.26
N ALA A 168 5.81 -70.33 -36.63
CA ALA A 168 5.93 -71.49 -35.73
C ALA A 168 6.46 -71.34 -34.29
N GLU A 169 5.56 -71.68 -33.35
CA GLU A 169 5.83 -72.46 -32.13
C GLU A 169 6.86 -73.59 -32.36
N PRO A 170 7.65 -74.01 -31.33
CA PRO A 170 7.09 -74.45 -30.06
C PRO A 170 7.89 -74.17 -28.78
N ALA A 171 7.16 -74.33 -27.68
CA ALA A 171 7.51 -74.80 -26.34
C ALA A 171 9.00 -75.12 -26.02
N ALA A 172 9.49 -74.57 -24.90
CA ALA A 172 9.93 -75.32 -23.70
C ALA A 172 10.81 -74.46 -22.77
N GLU A 173 10.16 -73.78 -21.81
CA GLU A 173 10.64 -73.66 -20.41
C GLU A 173 10.70 -75.08 -19.80
N GLU A 174 11.54 -75.50 -18.87
CA GLU A 174 12.51 -74.87 -17.99
C GLU A 174 13.25 -76.04 -17.31
N ALA A 175 14.58 -75.98 -17.22
CA ALA A 175 15.36 -76.91 -16.41
C ALA A 175 16.50 -76.13 -15.76
N VAL A 176 16.57 -76.19 -14.43
CA VAL A 176 17.75 -76.19 -13.53
C VAL A 176 17.19 -76.02 -12.10
N GLU A 177 16.99 -77.09 -11.33
CA GLU A 177 17.95 -77.80 -10.46
C GLU A 177 18.01 -77.23 -9.00
N PRO A 178 18.49 -78.00 -8.00
CA PRO A 178 17.80 -78.21 -6.71
C PRO A 178 18.70 -77.78 -5.52
N PRO A 179 18.79 -78.54 -4.40
CA PRO A 179 17.98 -78.55 -3.18
C PRO A 179 18.73 -77.88 -1.98
N PRO A 180 18.26 -77.97 -0.72
CA PRO A 180 18.75 -79.10 0.11
C PRO A 180 17.80 -79.65 1.21
N ALA A 181 17.86 -80.98 1.33
CA ALA A 181 17.93 -81.83 2.53
C ALA A 181 17.04 -81.59 3.78
N SER A 182 16.31 -82.63 4.17
CA SER A 182 16.02 -83.00 5.57
C SER A 182 15.74 -84.51 5.71
N GLU A 183 16.49 -85.17 6.62
CA GLU A 183 16.18 -86.39 7.41
C GLU A 183 16.15 -87.76 6.66
N ASP A 184 16.87 -88.82 7.05
CA ASP A 184 17.40 -89.34 8.33
C ASP A 184 18.76 -90.06 8.12
#